data_AF-A0A3Q1GFM8-F1
#
_entry.id   AF-A0A3Q1GFM8-F1
#
_cell.length_a   1.000
_cell.length_b   1.000
_cell.length_c   1.000
_cell.angle_alpha   90.00
_cell.angle_beta   90.00
_cell.angle_gamma   90.00
#
_symmetry.space_group_name_H-M   'P 1'
#
loop_
_entity.id
_entity.type
_entity.pdbx_description
1 polymer ?
#
loop_
_entity_poly.entity_id
_entity_poly.type
_entity_poly.pdbx_seq_one_letter_code
_entity_poly.pdbx_strand_id
1 'polypeptide(L)'
;MAEEPDTPVSSRTERKALEKAKILQRESDRKIFRLVGRVLKKPEAERSEEEAGVLLLHRDTVEELNKRQVRRNVLKRKQEEVFDDAEELKSKVRQLAVAVKQANHLVIYTGAGISTAASIPDYRGPNGVWTQLQKGRSVSSSDLSKAVPTFTHMCIRTLHKEKLVKHVVSQNCDGLHLRSGLPRHALSELHGNMFIEVCTSCSPVREYVRLFDVTERTSLHRHTTGRRCSHCGGELRDTIVHFGERGTLEQPLNWKGAAEAAKMADVIVCLGSSLKVLKKYACLWCMNRPASKRPKLYIVNLQWTPKDDLALLKINGKCDDVMSLLMQELNIQIPAYNRADDPIFCLASPLGPEEVKSHTREVLAPPTGQEDGSAEPEKQTEVTSVQGGWFGRGYGKGMKKKKKAA
;
A
#
# COMPACT_ATOMS: atom_id res chain seq x y z
N MET A 1 -2.08 -69.15 -38.13
CA MET A 1 -2.75 -67.86 -37.92
C MET A 1 -3.41 -67.88 -36.56
N ALA A 2 -2.86 -67.14 -35.62
CA ALA A 2 -3.59 -66.57 -34.50
C ALA A 2 -2.74 -65.39 -34.04
N GLU A 3 -3.04 -64.23 -34.61
CA GLU A 3 -2.49 -62.94 -34.21
C GLU A 3 -2.84 -62.69 -32.75
N GLU A 4 -1.84 -62.38 -31.92
CA GLU A 4 -2.09 -61.80 -30.61
C GLU A 4 -2.67 -60.39 -30.80
N PRO A 5 -3.84 -60.07 -30.22
CA PRO A 5 -4.38 -58.73 -30.30
C PRO A 5 -3.62 -57.82 -29.33
N ASP A 6 -2.75 -57.02 -29.94
CA ASP A 6 -2.23 -55.75 -29.46
C ASP A 6 -3.34 -54.93 -28.77
N THR A 7 -3.29 -54.80 -27.44
CA THR A 7 -4.27 -54.03 -26.65
C THR A 7 -3.61 -52.83 -25.96
N PRO A 8 -3.49 -51.67 -26.64
CA PRO A 8 -3.02 -50.43 -26.01
C PRO A 8 -4.16 -49.64 -25.30
N VAL A 9 -5.22 -50.31 -24.80
CA VAL A 9 -6.47 -49.67 -24.30
C VAL A 9 -6.53 -49.55 -22.76
N SER A 10 -5.69 -50.28 -22.01
CA SER A 10 -5.75 -50.31 -20.54
C SER A 10 -5.46 -48.95 -19.89
N SER A 11 -4.48 -48.20 -20.40
CA SER A 11 -4.00 -46.99 -19.70
C SER A 11 -4.99 -45.80 -19.66
N ARG A 12 -5.84 -45.62 -20.68
CA ARG A 12 -6.77 -44.48 -20.75
C ARG A 12 -8.03 -44.72 -19.93
N THR A 13 -8.52 -45.95 -19.93
CA THR A 13 -9.74 -46.37 -19.26
C THR A 13 -9.52 -46.44 -17.75
N GLU A 14 -8.37 -46.97 -17.31
CA GLU A 14 -7.93 -46.95 -15.91
C GLU A 14 -7.72 -45.51 -15.40
N ARG A 15 -7.12 -44.62 -16.20
CA ARG A 15 -6.99 -43.19 -15.85
C ARG A 15 -8.34 -42.52 -15.61
N LYS A 16 -9.33 -42.75 -16.48
CA LYS A 16 -10.69 -42.23 -16.30
C LYS A 16 -11.39 -42.78 -15.05
N ALA A 17 -11.23 -44.08 -14.78
CA ALA A 17 -11.80 -44.71 -13.59
C ALA A 17 -11.19 -44.15 -12.30
N LEU A 18 -9.85 -43.99 -12.27
CA LEU A 18 -9.13 -43.39 -11.15
C LEU A 18 -9.56 -41.93 -10.91
N GLU A 19 -9.78 -41.16 -11.98
CA GLU A 19 -10.24 -39.78 -11.88
C GLU A 19 -11.67 -39.68 -11.38
N LYS A 20 -12.57 -40.56 -11.85
CA LYS A 20 -13.94 -40.67 -11.31
C LYS A 20 -13.95 -41.06 -9.83
N ALA A 21 -13.12 -42.01 -9.41
CA ALA A 21 -12.98 -42.39 -8.00
C ALA A 21 -12.48 -41.23 -7.14
N LYS A 22 -11.49 -40.45 -7.63
CA LYS A 22 -11.01 -39.22 -6.96
C LYS A 22 -12.11 -38.17 -6.82
N ILE A 23 -12.98 -38.01 -7.81
CA ILE A 23 -14.12 -37.07 -7.75
C ILE A 23 -15.10 -37.52 -6.66
N LEU A 24 -15.50 -38.79 -6.66
CA LEU A 24 -16.43 -39.35 -5.67
C LEU A 24 -15.87 -39.26 -4.24
N GLN A 25 -14.58 -39.53 -4.06
CA GLN A 25 -13.92 -39.36 -2.76
C GLN A 25 -13.99 -37.91 -2.29
N ARG A 26 -13.67 -36.94 -3.15
CA ARG A 26 -13.76 -35.50 -2.83
C ARG A 26 -15.18 -35.07 -2.46
N GLU A 27 -16.20 -35.64 -3.10
CA GLU A 27 -17.59 -35.38 -2.74
C GLU A 27 -17.96 -35.96 -1.38
N SER A 28 -17.51 -37.17 -1.06
CA SER A 28 -17.67 -37.79 0.25
C SER A 28 -17.00 -36.95 1.34
N ASP A 29 -15.73 -36.57 1.13
CA ASP A 29 -14.97 -35.72 2.06
C ASP A 29 -15.69 -34.38 2.29
N ARG A 30 -16.25 -33.77 1.24
CA ARG A 30 -17.05 -32.53 1.36
C ARG A 30 -18.32 -32.73 2.18
N LYS A 31 -19.00 -33.87 2.07
CA LYS A 31 -20.20 -34.19 2.86
C LYS A 31 -19.83 -34.33 4.33
N ILE A 32 -18.76 -35.09 4.64
CA ILE A 32 -18.23 -35.23 6.00
C ILE A 32 -17.85 -33.86 6.57
N PHE A 33 -17.14 -33.04 5.80
CA PHE A 33 -16.73 -31.70 6.22
C PHE A 33 -17.92 -30.79 6.57
N ARG A 34 -19.01 -30.86 5.78
CA ARG A 34 -20.26 -30.11 6.06
C ARG A 34 -20.99 -30.65 7.28
N LEU A 35 -21.03 -31.97 7.45
CA LEU A 35 -21.69 -32.63 8.58
C LEU A 35 -20.97 -32.27 9.88
N VAL A 36 -19.67 -32.55 9.97
CA VAL A 36 -18.82 -32.20 11.13
C VAL A 36 -18.90 -30.69 11.40
N GLY A 37 -18.83 -29.86 10.35
CA GLY A 37 -18.95 -28.40 10.48
C GLY A 37 -20.32 -27.92 10.97
N ARG A 38 -21.40 -28.68 10.78
CA ARG A 38 -22.73 -28.39 11.34
C ARG A 38 -22.78 -28.75 12.82
N VAL A 39 -22.27 -29.93 13.17
CA VAL A 39 -22.23 -30.42 14.56
C VAL A 39 -21.37 -29.50 15.44
N LEU A 40 -20.18 -29.09 14.97
CA LEU A 40 -19.29 -28.21 15.73
C LEU A 40 -19.85 -26.80 16.00
N LYS A 41 -20.91 -26.37 15.31
CA LYS A 41 -21.59 -25.11 15.61
C LYS A 41 -22.48 -25.18 16.86
N LYS A 42 -22.91 -26.39 17.25
CA LYS A 42 -23.69 -26.59 18.47
C LYS A 42 -22.78 -26.53 19.69
N PRO A 43 -23.21 -25.87 20.79
CA PRO A 43 -22.59 -26.03 22.11
C PRO A 43 -22.46 -27.51 22.46
N GLU A 44 -21.40 -27.88 23.19
CA GLU A 44 -21.15 -29.29 23.53
C GLU A 44 -22.30 -29.94 24.30
N ALA A 45 -22.97 -29.17 25.16
CA ALA A 45 -24.15 -29.61 25.93
C ALA A 45 -25.40 -29.86 25.07
N GLU A 46 -25.45 -29.40 23.82
CA GLU A 46 -26.62 -29.49 22.94
C GLU A 46 -26.46 -30.55 21.83
N ARG A 47 -25.36 -31.32 21.84
CA ARG A 47 -25.09 -32.35 20.83
C ARG A 47 -25.75 -33.67 21.21
N SER A 48 -26.38 -34.36 20.27
CA SER A 48 -26.85 -35.73 20.50
C SER A 48 -25.68 -36.71 20.61
N GLU A 49 -25.92 -37.90 21.16
CA GLU A 49 -24.91 -38.98 21.21
C GLU A 49 -24.41 -39.37 19.81
N GLU A 50 -25.31 -39.38 18.82
CA GLU A 50 -24.95 -39.68 17.42
C GLU A 50 -24.03 -38.61 16.85
N GLU A 51 -24.31 -37.34 17.15
CA GLU A 51 -23.47 -36.21 16.75
C GLU A 51 -22.08 -36.29 17.40
N ALA A 52 -22.01 -36.65 18.69
CA ALA A 52 -20.75 -36.91 19.37
C ALA A 52 -19.98 -38.09 18.72
N GLY A 53 -20.68 -39.15 18.34
CA GLY A 53 -20.15 -40.29 17.59
C GLY A 53 -19.55 -39.89 16.24
N VAL A 54 -20.22 -39.01 15.49
CA VAL A 54 -19.72 -38.46 14.22
C VAL A 54 -18.42 -37.68 14.41
N LEU A 55 -18.30 -36.87 15.47
CA LEU A 55 -17.06 -36.15 15.78
C LEU A 55 -15.91 -37.11 16.14
N LEU A 56 -16.22 -38.18 16.88
CA LEU A 56 -15.24 -39.21 17.25
C LEU A 56 -14.78 -40.04 16.04
N LEU A 57 -15.66 -40.30 15.07
CA LEU A 57 -15.34 -41.04 13.85
C LEU A 57 -14.47 -40.22 12.89
N HIS A 58 -14.64 -38.90 12.87
CA HIS A 58 -13.97 -38.00 11.93
C HIS A 58 -13.02 -37.00 12.61
N ARG A 59 -12.19 -37.47 13.54
CA ARG A 59 -11.27 -36.63 14.34
C ARG A 59 -10.39 -35.70 13.51
N ASP A 60 -9.81 -36.19 12.42
CA ASP A 60 -8.93 -35.37 11.55
C ASP A 60 -9.70 -34.19 10.95
N THR A 61 -10.96 -34.40 10.57
CA THR A 61 -11.84 -33.35 10.03
C THR A 61 -12.20 -32.34 11.12
N VAL A 62 -12.45 -32.82 12.35
CA VAL A 62 -12.68 -31.95 13.52
C VAL A 62 -11.47 -31.08 13.80
N GLU A 63 -10.28 -31.66 13.84
CA GLU A 63 -9.03 -30.94 14.12
C GLU A 63 -8.76 -29.87 13.05
N GLU A 64 -8.92 -30.21 11.77
CA GLU A 64 -8.77 -29.25 10.66
C GLU A 64 -9.81 -28.12 10.73
N LEU A 65 -11.07 -28.43 11.04
CA LEU A 65 -12.12 -27.42 11.21
C LEU A 65 -11.84 -26.49 12.40
N ASN A 66 -11.38 -27.03 13.52
CA ASN A 66 -10.97 -26.24 14.68
C ASN A 66 -9.77 -25.35 14.36
N LYS A 67 -8.74 -25.87 13.67
CA LYS A 67 -7.60 -25.07 13.17
C LYS A 67 -8.07 -23.94 12.26
N ARG A 68 -9.02 -24.19 11.36
CA ARG A 68 -9.62 -23.15 10.50
C ARG A 68 -10.40 -22.11 11.31
N GLN A 69 -11.16 -22.54 12.32
CA GLN A 69 -11.89 -21.64 13.22
C GLN A 69 -10.94 -20.70 13.96
N VAL A 70 -9.87 -21.25 14.56
CA VAL A 70 -8.86 -20.47 15.28
C VAL A 70 -8.19 -19.46 14.34
N ARG A 71 -7.74 -19.90 13.15
CA ARG A 71 -7.16 -19.02 12.13
C ARG A 71 -8.11 -17.89 11.73
N ARG A 72 -9.40 -18.20 11.53
CA ARG A 72 -10.43 -17.21 11.20
C ARG A 72 -10.64 -16.21 12.34
N ASN A 73 -10.70 -16.67 13.59
CA ASN A 73 -10.85 -15.80 14.76
C ASN A 73 -9.65 -14.86 14.90
N VAL A 74 -8.43 -15.36 14.71
CA VAL A 74 -7.21 -14.53 14.70
C VAL A 74 -7.25 -13.49 13.59
N LEU A 75 -7.65 -13.87 12.37
CA LEU A 75 -7.76 -12.94 11.24
C LEU A 75 -8.86 -11.89 11.46
N LYS A 76 -9.96 -12.24 12.14
CA LYS A 76 -11.03 -11.31 12.51
C LYS A 76 -10.51 -10.27 13.51
N ARG A 77 -9.89 -10.72 14.61
CA ARG A 77 -9.27 -9.84 15.61
C ARG A 77 -8.23 -8.89 14.99
N LYS A 78 -7.44 -9.36 14.02
CA LYS A 78 -6.46 -8.53 13.30
C LYS A 78 -7.07 -7.44 12.40
N GLN A 79 -8.38 -7.49 12.14
CA GLN A 79 -9.09 -6.48 11.35
C GLN A 79 -9.91 -5.52 12.23
N GLU A 80 -10.11 -5.86 13.50
CA GLU A 80 -10.79 -4.99 14.45
C GLU A 80 -9.92 -3.74 14.70
N GLU A 81 -10.59 -2.60 14.79
CA GLU A 81 -9.96 -1.36 15.21
C GLU A 81 -9.86 -1.34 16.73
N VAL A 82 -8.68 -1.00 17.21
CA VAL A 82 -8.38 -0.81 18.62
C VAL A 82 -8.13 0.67 18.83
N PHE A 83 -8.56 1.21 19.97
CA PHE A 83 -8.34 2.58 20.37
C PHE A 83 -7.71 2.56 21.75
N ASP A 84 -6.56 3.21 21.89
CA ASP A 84 -6.00 3.51 23.20
C ASP A 84 -6.92 4.51 23.90
N ASP A 85 -7.07 4.41 25.22
CA ASP A 85 -7.81 5.42 25.97
C ASP A 85 -7.07 6.78 25.97
N ALA A 86 -7.74 7.85 26.41
CA ALA A 86 -7.21 9.20 26.29
C ALA A 86 -5.88 9.41 27.04
N GLU A 87 -5.68 8.79 28.20
CA GLU A 87 -4.47 8.96 29.00
C GLU A 87 -3.33 8.07 28.48
N GLU A 88 -3.65 6.84 28.07
CA GLU A 88 -2.71 5.97 27.36
C GLU A 88 -2.22 6.64 26.07
N LEU A 89 -3.14 7.20 25.27
CA LEU A 89 -2.83 7.90 24.02
C LEU A 89 -1.86 9.06 24.26
N LYS A 90 -2.15 9.96 25.22
CA LYS A 90 -1.26 11.07 25.57
C LYS A 90 0.11 10.57 26.04
N SER A 91 0.14 9.56 26.90
CA SER A 91 1.39 8.97 27.41
C SER A 91 2.26 8.42 26.28
N LYS A 92 1.65 7.68 25.34
CA LYS A 92 2.36 7.15 24.17
C LYS A 92 2.81 8.26 23.22
N VAL A 93 2.01 9.30 23.02
CA VAL A 93 2.41 10.45 22.19
C VAL A 93 3.60 11.19 22.79
N ARG A 94 3.69 11.35 24.12
CA ARG A 94 4.89 11.90 24.78
C ARG A 94 6.13 11.05 24.49
N GLN A 95 6.02 9.73 24.56
CA GLN A 95 7.12 8.83 24.21
C GLN A 95 7.53 8.97 22.73
N LEU A 96 6.56 9.11 21.83
CA LEU A 96 6.82 9.39 20.41
C LEU A 96 7.50 10.76 20.23
N ALA A 97 7.07 11.80 20.95
CA ALA A 97 7.68 13.12 20.90
C ALA A 97 9.15 13.10 21.33
N VAL A 98 9.49 12.36 22.39
CA VAL A 98 10.88 12.12 22.80
C VAL A 98 11.66 11.44 21.68
N ALA A 99 11.10 10.41 21.06
CA ALA A 99 11.75 9.70 19.96
C ALA A 99 12.00 10.59 18.75
N VAL A 100 11.04 11.45 18.39
CA VAL A 100 11.16 12.42 17.30
C VAL A 100 12.26 13.44 17.61
N LYS A 101 12.30 13.99 18.83
CA LYS A 101 13.33 14.96 19.26
C LYS A 101 14.74 14.37 19.28
N GLN A 102 14.88 13.08 19.61
CA GLN A 102 16.17 12.40 19.75
C GLN A 102 16.66 11.74 18.46
N ALA A 103 15.83 11.66 17.41
CA ALA A 103 16.20 11.00 16.17
C ALA A 103 17.25 11.83 15.40
N ASN A 104 18.35 11.19 15.00
CA ASN A 104 19.31 11.81 14.09
C ASN A 104 18.80 11.74 12.65
N HIS A 105 18.12 10.64 12.31
CA HIS A 105 17.60 10.38 10.98
C HIS A 105 16.23 9.68 11.04
N LEU A 106 15.19 10.47 11.25
CA LEU A 106 13.81 9.98 11.24
C LEU A 106 13.28 9.82 9.80
N VAL A 107 12.70 8.66 9.52
CA VAL A 107 11.97 8.39 8.27
C VAL A 107 10.52 8.03 8.56
N ILE A 108 9.58 8.65 7.85
CA ILE A 108 8.15 8.37 8.00
C ILE A 108 7.66 7.45 6.89
N TYR A 109 6.93 6.39 7.26
CA TYR A 109 6.24 5.50 6.33
C TYR A 109 4.73 5.73 6.38
N THR A 110 4.10 6.07 5.26
CA THR A 110 2.66 6.39 5.24
C THR A 110 1.86 5.41 4.40
N GLY A 111 0.61 5.17 4.82
CA GLY A 111 -0.39 4.43 4.06
C GLY A 111 -1.73 5.14 4.03
N ALA A 112 -2.73 4.50 3.40
CA ALA A 112 -4.01 5.15 3.08
C ALA A 112 -4.78 5.65 4.31
N GLY A 113 -4.47 5.15 5.51
CA GLY A 113 -5.07 5.60 6.77
C GLY A 113 -4.88 7.09 7.04
N ILE A 114 -3.80 7.71 6.57
CA ILE A 114 -3.58 9.17 6.75
C ILE A 114 -4.48 10.03 5.84
N SER A 115 -5.09 9.43 4.82
CA SER A 115 -5.94 10.12 3.83
C SER A 115 -7.44 9.90 4.10
N THR A 116 -7.80 9.08 5.09
CA THR A 116 -9.21 8.77 5.41
C THR A 116 -10.01 9.99 5.86
N ALA A 117 -9.38 10.94 6.56
CA ALA A 117 -9.98 12.21 6.94
C ALA A 117 -10.26 13.15 5.74
N ALA A 118 -9.59 12.93 4.59
CA ALA A 118 -9.88 13.62 3.34
C ALA A 118 -10.96 12.91 2.49
N SER A 119 -11.76 12.05 3.11
CA SER A 119 -12.78 11.22 2.44
C SER A 119 -12.22 10.28 1.36
N ILE A 120 -10.92 9.99 1.40
CA ILE A 120 -10.31 8.94 0.58
C ILE A 120 -10.44 7.61 1.34
N PRO A 121 -11.19 6.62 0.84
CA PRO A 121 -11.32 5.35 1.54
C PRO A 121 -9.95 4.66 1.64
N ASP A 122 -9.66 4.06 2.79
CA ASP A 122 -8.51 3.19 2.87
C ASP A 122 -8.74 1.88 2.09
N TYR A 123 -7.77 0.97 2.15
CA TYR A 123 -7.89 -0.31 1.49
C TYR A 123 -8.48 -1.42 2.38
N ARG A 124 -8.28 -1.38 3.69
CA ARG A 124 -8.42 -2.56 4.58
C ARG A 124 -9.07 -2.29 5.93
N GLY A 125 -9.41 -1.03 6.23
CA GLY A 125 -10.25 -0.65 7.35
C GLY A 125 -11.67 -1.17 7.19
N PRO A 126 -12.56 -0.91 8.17
CA PRO A 126 -13.95 -1.38 8.16
C PRO A 126 -14.71 -1.02 6.87
N ASN A 127 -14.39 0.17 6.34
CA ASN A 127 -14.95 0.74 5.10
C ASN A 127 -13.98 0.70 3.91
N GLY A 128 -12.84 0.05 4.05
CA GLY A 128 -11.82 0.01 3.02
C GLY A 128 -12.25 -0.76 1.77
N VAL A 129 -11.62 -0.43 0.64
CA VAL A 129 -11.98 -0.99 -0.68
C VAL A 129 -12.03 -2.53 -0.66
N TRP A 130 -11.01 -3.20 -0.10
CA TRP A 130 -11.00 -4.67 -0.02
C TRP A 130 -12.05 -5.22 0.93
N THR A 131 -12.30 -4.53 2.04
CA THR A 131 -13.26 -4.95 3.04
C THR A 131 -14.67 -4.92 2.47
N GLN A 132 -15.01 -3.91 1.66
CA GLN A 132 -16.29 -3.82 0.97
C GLN A 132 -16.41 -4.85 -0.16
N LEU A 133 -15.36 -5.01 -0.99
CA LEU A 133 -15.35 -6.01 -2.06
C LEU A 133 -15.50 -7.44 -1.52
N GLN A 134 -14.85 -7.77 -0.39
CA GLN A 134 -15.03 -9.08 0.28
C GLN A 134 -16.45 -9.29 0.82
N LYS A 135 -17.17 -8.21 1.15
CA LYS A 135 -18.57 -8.23 1.56
C LYS A 135 -19.54 -8.23 0.36
N GLY A 136 -19.05 -8.30 -0.87
CA GLY A 136 -19.86 -8.26 -2.09
C GLY A 136 -20.47 -6.90 -2.39
N ARG A 137 -19.95 -5.82 -1.81
CA ARG A 137 -20.44 -4.46 -2.01
C ARG A 137 -19.60 -3.74 -3.07
N SER A 138 -20.26 -2.99 -3.95
CA SER A 138 -19.57 -2.06 -4.83
C SER A 138 -19.06 -0.86 -4.02
N VAL A 139 -17.87 -0.38 -4.38
CA VAL A 139 -17.32 0.87 -3.84
C VAL A 139 -17.47 1.89 -4.96
N SER A 140 -18.20 2.98 -4.70
CA SER A 140 -18.33 4.05 -5.69
C SER A 140 -16.95 4.68 -5.91
N SER A 141 -16.59 4.89 -7.17
CA SER A 141 -15.41 5.69 -7.53
C SER A 141 -15.78 7.17 -7.39
N SER A 142 -15.77 7.71 -6.18
CA SER A 142 -15.75 9.16 -6.03
C SER A 142 -14.49 9.69 -6.70
N ASP A 143 -14.60 10.83 -7.40
CA ASP A 143 -13.42 11.50 -7.93
C ASP A 143 -12.57 12.00 -6.75
N LEU A 144 -11.42 11.35 -6.54
CA LEU A 144 -10.52 11.64 -5.43
C LEU A 144 -9.65 12.88 -5.68
N SER A 145 -9.67 13.43 -6.91
CA SER A 145 -8.84 14.59 -7.27
C SER A 145 -9.08 15.80 -6.36
N LYS A 146 -10.33 16.01 -5.92
CA LYS A 146 -10.73 17.13 -5.04
C LYS A 146 -10.21 17.04 -3.61
N ALA A 147 -9.74 15.86 -3.18
CA ALA A 147 -9.21 15.70 -1.84
C ALA A 147 -8.10 16.74 -1.58
N VAL A 148 -8.03 17.22 -0.35
CA VAL A 148 -6.98 18.14 0.11
C VAL A 148 -6.11 17.43 1.14
N PRO A 149 -4.83 17.84 1.29
CA PRO A 149 -3.96 17.30 2.31
C PRO A 149 -4.60 17.35 3.70
N THR A 150 -4.58 16.22 4.42
CA THR A 150 -5.08 16.14 5.80
C THR A 150 -4.15 16.86 6.77
N PHE A 151 -4.59 17.03 8.02
CA PHE A 151 -3.75 17.60 9.07
C PHE A 151 -2.43 16.82 9.24
N THR A 152 -2.49 15.48 9.17
CA THR A 152 -1.29 14.62 9.17
C THR A 152 -0.31 14.97 8.05
N HIS A 153 -0.79 15.22 6.82
CA HIS A 153 0.09 15.61 5.70
C HIS A 153 0.79 16.95 5.99
N MET A 154 0.04 17.93 6.49
CA MET A 154 0.58 19.25 6.85
C MET A 154 1.60 19.16 8.00
N CYS A 155 1.36 18.28 8.97
CA CYS A 155 2.33 17.99 10.02
C CYS A 155 3.63 17.40 9.45
N ILE A 156 3.54 16.40 8.57
CA ILE A 156 4.71 15.74 7.97
C ILE A 156 5.56 16.74 7.17
N ARG A 157 4.92 17.58 6.33
CA ARG A 157 5.61 18.68 5.64
C ARG A 157 6.33 19.60 6.62
N THR A 158 5.65 20.01 7.69
CA THR A 158 6.19 20.95 8.67
C THR A 158 7.37 20.31 9.42
N LEU A 159 7.25 19.06 9.85
CA LEU A 159 8.35 18.31 10.49
C LEU A 159 9.56 18.15 9.56
N HIS A 160 9.35 17.99 8.25
CA HIS A 160 10.45 18.01 7.29
C HIS A 160 11.09 19.40 7.17
N LYS A 161 10.29 20.46 7.10
CA LYS A 161 10.78 21.86 7.10
C LYS A 161 11.61 22.17 8.35
N GLU A 162 11.19 21.70 9.51
CA GLU A 162 11.92 21.78 10.79
C GLU A 162 13.12 20.81 10.88
N LYS A 163 13.44 20.09 9.79
CA LYS A 163 14.55 19.11 9.70
C LYS A 163 14.45 17.94 10.67
N LEU A 164 13.30 17.71 11.30
CA LEU A 164 13.05 16.56 12.19
C LEU A 164 12.80 15.28 11.40
N VAL A 165 12.10 15.39 10.26
CA VAL A 165 11.89 14.28 9.32
C VAL A 165 12.83 14.45 8.14
N LYS A 166 13.58 13.40 7.79
CA LYS A 166 14.53 13.44 6.68
C LYS A 166 13.96 12.93 5.37
N HIS A 167 13.03 11.98 5.45
CA HIS A 167 12.44 11.36 4.28
C HIS A 167 11.07 10.76 4.58
N VAL A 168 10.21 10.70 3.56
CA VAL A 168 8.89 10.08 3.61
C VAL A 168 8.79 9.01 2.55
N VAL A 169 8.42 7.80 2.96
CA VAL A 169 8.14 6.67 2.06
C VAL A 169 6.65 6.39 2.10
N SER A 170 5.94 6.74 1.03
CA SER A 170 4.49 6.62 0.94
C SER A 170 4.07 5.42 0.10
N GLN A 171 3.01 4.75 0.53
CA GLN A 171 2.27 3.78 -0.28
C GLN A 171 1.05 4.37 -0.98
N ASN A 172 0.77 5.66 -0.74
CA ASN A 172 -0.42 6.32 -1.27
C ASN A 172 -0.16 6.80 -2.69
N CYS A 173 -1.18 6.69 -3.52
CA CYS A 173 -1.18 7.19 -4.89
C CYS A 173 -1.97 8.51 -5.04
N ASP A 174 -2.51 9.03 -3.95
CA ASP A 174 -3.43 10.18 -3.92
C ASP A 174 -2.75 11.54 -4.22
N GLY A 175 -1.42 11.58 -4.27
CA GLY A 175 -0.63 12.78 -4.53
C GLY A 175 -0.68 13.83 -3.41
N LEU A 176 -1.30 13.55 -2.26
CA LEU A 176 -1.51 14.55 -1.21
C LEU A 176 -0.21 14.96 -0.50
N HIS A 177 0.81 14.10 -0.46
CA HIS A 177 2.14 14.50 0.05
C HIS A 177 2.78 15.57 -0.84
N LEU A 178 2.82 15.35 -2.15
CA LEU A 178 3.32 16.35 -3.11
C LEU A 178 2.54 17.66 -2.95
N ARG A 179 1.21 17.56 -3.00
CA ARG A 179 0.30 18.71 -2.93
C ARG A 179 0.32 19.45 -1.59
N SER A 180 0.70 18.78 -0.50
CA SER A 180 0.91 19.45 0.78
C SER A 180 2.06 20.44 0.75
N GLY A 181 3.01 20.30 -0.19
CA GLY A 181 4.26 21.04 -0.25
C GLY A 181 5.48 20.28 0.27
N LEU A 182 5.39 18.96 0.44
CA LEU A 182 6.56 18.13 0.78
C LEU A 182 7.48 18.03 -0.46
N PRO A 183 8.78 18.36 -0.35
CA PRO A 183 9.64 18.41 -1.51
C PRO A 183 9.92 17.02 -2.07
N ARG A 184 9.96 16.93 -3.41
CA ARG A 184 10.05 15.67 -4.15
C ARG A 184 11.29 14.83 -3.81
N HIS A 185 12.42 15.47 -3.52
CA HIS A 185 13.64 14.76 -3.16
C HIS A 185 13.50 14.01 -1.81
N ALA A 186 12.62 14.48 -0.92
CA ALA A 186 12.34 13.88 0.38
C ALA A 186 11.14 12.93 0.38
N LEU A 187 10.53 12.67 -0.78
CA LEU A 187 9.35 11.84 -0.93
C LEU A 187 9.63 10.67 -1.88
N SER A 188 9.27 9.46 -1.45
CA SER A 188 9.25 8.26 -2.29
C SER A 188 7.85 7.67 -2.35
N GLU A 189 7.27 7.60 -3.56
CA GLU A 189 5.90 7.15 -3.79
C GLU A 189 5.93 5.72 -4.34
N LEU A 190 5.88 4.75 -3.43
CA LEU A 190 6.17 3.35 -3.75
C LEU A 190 5.19 2.70 -4.73
N HIS A 191 3.98 3.24 -4.82
CA HIS A 191 2.91 2.71 -5.65
C HIS A 191 2.49 3.68 -6.77
N GLY A 192 3.30 4.71 -7.03
CA GLY A 192 2.98 5.75 -8.02
C GLY A 192 2.16 6.90 -7.46
N ASN A 193 1.74 7.79 -8.34
CA ASN A 193 0.97 9.00 -8.06
C ASN A 193 -0.03 9.23 -9.21
N MET A 194 -1.31 9.39 -8.86
CA MET A 194 -2.40 9.53 -9.82
C MET A 194 -2.35 10.82 -10.66
N PHE A 195 -1.50 11.77 -10.30
CA PHE A 195 -1.27 13.00 -11.06
C PHE A 195 -0.02 12.92 -11.95
N ILE A 196 0.71 11.79 -11.94
CA ILE A 196 1.98 11.66 -12.66
C ILE A 196 1.85 10.59 -13.74
N GLU A 197 2.23 10.96 -14.97
CA GLU A 197 2.48 10.06 -16.08
C GLU A 197 3.91 10.23 -16.62
N VAL A 198 4.43 9.20 -17.27
CA VAL A 198 5.83 9.14 -17.71
C VAL A 198 5.99 8.64 -19.13
N CYS A 199 7.03 9.13 -19.81
CA CYS A 199 7.51 8.56 -21.06
C CYS A 199 8.67 7.60 -20.78
N THR A 200 8.42 6.30 -20.89
CA THR A 200 9.44 5.26 -20.70
C THR A 200 10.34 5.05 -21.93
N SER A 201 10.02 5.67 -23.07
CA SER A 201 10.86 5.61 -24.28
C SER A 201 12.04 6.58 -24.24
N CYS A 202 11.99 7.61 -23.39
CA CYS A 202 13.09 8.56 -23.22
C CYS A 202 14.14 8.03 -22.21
N SER A 203 15.40 8.40 -22.42
CA SER A 203 16.49 8.20 -21.45
C SER A 203 17.21 9.53 -21.22
N PRO A 204 17.16 10.11 -20.00
CA PRO A 204 16.39 9.64 -18.85
C PRO A 204 14.88 9.70 -19.11
N VAL A 205 14.12 8.97 -18.29
CA VAL A 205 12.66 8.97 -18.33
C VAL A 205 12.14 10.39 -18.11
N ARG A 206 11.18 10.80 -18.93
CA ARG A 206 10.51 12.10 -18.79
C ARG A 206 9.23 11.94 -18.02
N GLU A 207 9.01 12.83 -17.07
CA GLU A 207 7.82 12.88 -16.24
C GLU A 207 6.94 14.06 -16.62
N TYR A 208 5.62 13.85 -16.53
CA TYR A 208 4.60 14.86 -16.72
C TYR A 208 3.68 14.85 -15.49
N VAL A 209 3.73 15.94 -14.72
CA VAL A 209 2.76 16.18 -13.65
C VAL A 209 1.52 16.80 -14.26
N ARG A 210 0.34 16.31 -13.92
CA ARG A 210 -0.95 16.77 -14.43
C ARG A 210 -1.81 17.29 -13.30
N LEU A 211 -2.77 18.13 -13.65
CA LEU A 211 -3.75 18.69 -12.70
C LEU A 211 -5.01 17.81 -12.57
N PHE A 212 -5.02 16.63 -13.18
CA PHE A 212 -6.14 15.69 -13.15
C PHE A 212 -5.63 14.26 -12.94
N ASP A 213 -6.53 13.36 -12.59
CA ASP A 213 -6.24 11.93 -12.45
C ASP A 213 -5.90 11.30 -13.82
N VAL A 214 -4.65 10.86 -14.00
CA VAL A 214 -4.17 10.27 -15.25
C VAL A 214 -4.61 8.81 -15.45
N THR A 215 -5.26 8.21 -14.45
CA THR A 215 -5.50 6.77 -14.36
C THR A 215 -6.83 6.32 -14.97
N GLU A 216 -7.67 7.26 -15.44
CA GLU A 216 -9.01 7.00 -15.98
C GLU A 216 -9.07 5.88 -17.03
N ARG A 217 -8.03 5.75 -17.87
CA ARG A 217 -7.96 4.78 -18.97
C ARG A 217 -7.03 3.61 -18.70
N THR A 218 -6.55 3.49 -17.47
CA THR A 218 -5.49 2.56 -17.05
C THR A 218 -6.06 1.46 -16.17
N SER A 219 -5.43 0.29 -16.20
CA SER A 219 -5.85 -0.87 -15.41
C SER A 219 -4.71 -1.88 -15.29
N LEU A 220 -4.97 -2.98 -14.57
CA LEU A 220 -4.00 -4.06 -14.41
C LEU A 220 -3.42 -4.50 -15.78
N HIS A 221 -2.10 -4.35 -15.95
CA HIS A 221 -1.34 -4.64 -17.18
C HIS A 221 -1.57 -3.69 -18.37
N ARG A 222 -2.38 -2.64 -18.21
CA ARG A 222 -2.61 -1.59 -19.21
C ARG A 222 -2.34 -0.23 -18.61
N HIS A 223 -1.14 0.29 -18.85
CA HIS A 223 -0.71 1.57 -18.29
C HIS A 223 -0.76 2.74 -19.27
N THR A 224 -1.15 2.53 -20.52
CA THR A 224 -1.13 3.60 -21.53
C THR A 224 -2.22 4.62 -21.22
N THR A 225 -1.82 5.89 -21.06
CA THR A 225 -2.76 6.95 -20.67
C THR A 225 -3.52 7.53 -21.87
N GLY A 226 -3.09 7.18 -23.08
CA GLY A 226 -3.63 7.70 -24.34
C GLY A 226 -3.07 9.05 -24.77
N ARG A 227 -2.08 9.58 -24.03
CA ARG A 227 -1.32 10.80 -24.36
C ARG A 227 0.07 10.47 -24.90
N ARG A 228 0.74 11.44 -25.54
CA ARG A 228 2.05 11.26 -26.17
C ARG A 228 3.10 12.18 -25.56
N CYS A 229 4.32 11.67 -25.49
CA CYS A 229 5.48 12.43 -25.05
C CYS A 229 5.76 13.58 -26.03
N SER A 230 5.82 14.81 -25.52
CA SER A 230 6.12 16.01 -26.33
C SER A 230 7.53 16.00 -26.91
N HIS A 231 8.43 15.15 -26.38
CA HIS A 231 9.81 15.04 -26.84
C HIS A 231 10.03 13.97 -27.93
N CYS A 232 9.48 12.76 -27.74
CA CYS A 232 9.77 11.62 -28.63
C CYS A 232 8.53 11.01 -29.30
N GLY A 233 7.33 11.54 -29.04
CA GLY A 233 6.06 11.02 -29.57
C GLY A 233 5.62 9.66 -29.03
N GLY A 234 6.41 9.03 -28.16
CA GLY A 234 6.08 7.75 -27.52
C GLY A 234 4.88 7.85 -26.57
N GLU A 235 4.20 6.73 -26.34
CA GLU A 235 3.03 6.70 -25.45
C GLU A 235 3.42 7.01 -24.00
N LEU A 236 2.63 7.85 -23.34
CA LEU A 236 2.74 8.09 -21.91
C LEU A 236 2.07 6.97 -21.13
N ARG A 237 2.65 6.67 -19.97
CA ARG A 237 2.20 5.62 -19.06
C ARG A 237 1.91 6.19 -17.68
N ASP A 238 0.88 5.70 -17.00
CA ASP A 238 0.71 6.03 -15.59
C ASP A 238 1.82 5.42 -14.73
N THR A 239 1.85 5.82 -13.47
CA THR A 239 2.85 5.39 -12.50
C THR A 239 2.31 4.38 -11.48
N ILE A 240 1.03 4.01 -11.57
CA ILE A 240 0.31 3.24 -10.56
C ILE A 240 0.75 1.79 -10.56
N VAL A 241 1.05 1.27 -9.38
CA VAL A 241 1.23 -0.17 -9.18
C VAL A 241 -0.13 -0.80 -8.92
N HIS A 242 -0.71 -1.45 -9.93
CA HIS A 242 -2.04 -2.04 -9.79
C HIS A 242 -2.03 -3.28 -8.89
N PHE A 243 -3.17 -3.55 -8.26
CA PHE A 243 -3.32 -4.73 -7.43
C PHE A 243 -3.22 -6.02 -8.23
N GLY A 244 -2.42 -6.97 -7.73
CA GLY A 244 -2.15 -8.24 -8.41
C GLY A 244 -1.02 -8.16 -9.42
N GLU A 245 -0.54 -6.96 -9.73
CA GLU A 245 0.61 -6.76 -10.60
C GLU A 245 1.88 -7.32 -9.93
N ARG A 246 2.66 -8.09 -10.70
CA ARG A 246 3.84 -8.79 -10.19
C ARG A 246 5.08 -8.29 -10.89
N GLY A 247 5.97 -7.64 -10.12
CA GLY A 247 7.42 -7.70 -10.30
C GLY A 247 7.89 -7.48 -11.73
N THR A 248 7.28 -6.52 -12.39
CA THR A 248 7.72 -6.02 -13.69
C THR A 248 8.19 -4.59 -13.57
N LEU A 249 8.43 -3.98 -12.37
CA LEU A 249 8.95 -2.61 -11.99
C LEU A 249 10.38 -2.50 -11.38
N GLU A 250 11.29 -1.71 -12.02
CA GLU A 250 12.73 -1.72 -11.69
C GLU A 250 12.88 -1.09 -10.32
N GLN A 251 12.32 0.10 -10.11
CA GLN A 251 12.14 0.69 -8.79
C GLN A 251 10.98 1.73 -8.75
N PRO A 252 10.27 1.92 -7.61
CA PRO A 252 9.26 2.98 -7.47
C PRO A 252 9.78 4.42 -7.61
N LEU A 253 8.86 5.41 -7.66
CA LEU A 253 9.21 6.84 -7.63
C LEU A 253 10.13 7.15 -6.45
N ASN A 254 11.33 7.63 -6.77
CA ASN A 254 12.40 7.92 -5.81
C ASN A 254 12.79 6.74 -4.90
N TRP A 255 12.82 5.50 -5.39
CA TRP A 255 13.26 4.36 -4.56
C TRP A 255 14.68 4.49 -4.02
N LYS A 256 15.60 5.05 -4.82
CA LYS A 256 16.96 5.31 -4.36
C LYS A 256 16.95 6.16 -3.10
N GLY A 257 16.12 7.22 -3.07
CA GLY A 257 15.88 8.02 -1.87
C GLY A 257 15.34 7.19 -0.71
N ALA A 258 14.32 6.35 -0.94
CA ALA A 258 13.78 5.47 0.11
C ALA A 258 14.82 4.51 0.69
N ALA A 259 15.64 3.90 -0.18
CA ALA A 259 16.64 2.91 0.20
C ALA A 259 17.80 3.54 0.99
N GLU A 260 18.31 4.69 0.54
CA GLU A 260 19.37 5.41 1.27
C GLU A 260 18.85 5.99 2.59
N ALA A 261 17.64 6.58 2.60
CA ALA A 261 17.02 7.07 3.82
C ALA A 261 16.80 5.93 4.83
N ALA A 262 16.28 4.78 4.39
CA ALA A 262 16.10 3.61 5.26
C ALA A 262 17.42 3.08 5.80
N LYS A 263 18.49 3.13 5.01
CA LYS A 263 19.84 2.73 5.44
C LYS A 263 20.39 3.69 6.51
N MET A 264 20.10 4.99 6.42
CA MET A 264 20.58 5.96 7.41
C MET A 264 19.67 6.06 8.64
N ALA A 265 18.43 5.57 8.56
CA ALA A 265 17.45 5.71 9.62
C ALA A 265 17.88 5.08 10.95
N ASP A 266 17.72 5.84 12.03
CA ASP A 266 17.75 5.37 13.42
C ASP A 266 16.34 5.30 14.03
N VAL A 267 15.37 6.02 13.47
CA VAL A 267 13.95 5.98 13.82
C VAL A 267 13.07 5.85 12.58
N ILE A 268 12.10 4.94 12.62
CA ILE A 268 11.02 4.84 11.63
C ILE A 268 9.68 5.03 12.32
N VAL A 269 8.84 5.93 11.80
CA VAL A 269 7.46 6.13 12.25
C VAL A 269 6.51 5.72 11.12
N CYS A 270 5.69 4.70 11.37
CA CYS A 270 4.65 4.26 10.43
C CYS A 270 3.31 4.91 10.78
N LEU A 271 2.67 5.57 9.82
CA LEU A 271 1.39 6.26 9.99
C LEU A 271 0.34 5.69 9.03
N GLY A 272 -0.77 5.20 9.57
CA GLY A 272 -1.96 4.84 8.78
C GLY A 272 -1.70 3.74 7.74
N SER A 273 -0.77 2.82 7.99
CA SER A 273 -0.52 1.69 7.10
C SER A 273 -0.70 0.36 7.82
N SER A 274 -1.43 -0.56 7.17
CA SER A 274 -1.48 -1.97 7.60
C SER A 274 -0.14 -2.70 7.46
N LEU A 275 0.84 -2.12 6.77
CA LEU A 275 2.17 -2.68 6.46
C LEU A 275 2.16 -4.06 5.76
N LYS A 276 0.99 -4.56 5.32
CA LYS A 276 0.86 -5.89 4.69
C LYS A 276 1.64 -6.02 3.37
N VAL A 277 1.83 -4.91 2.67
CA VAL A 277 2.65 -4.81 1.46
C VAL A 277 4.09 -4.43 1.84
N LEU A 278 4.26 -3.31 2.55
CA LEU A 278 5.56 -2.76 2.92
C LEU A 278 6.47 -3.75 3.68
N LYS A 279 5.91 -4.67 4.48
CA LYS A 279 6.68 -5.69 5.23
C LYS A 279 7.62 -6.54 4.37
N LYS A 280 7.33 -6.66 3.06
CA LYS A 280 8.09 -7.51 2.13
C LYS A 280 9.41 -6.87 1.69
N TYR A 281 9.57 -5.56 1.81
CA TYR A 281 10.78 -4.86 1.36
C TYR A 281 11.85 -4.85 2.44
N ALA A 282 12.60 -5.95 2.56
CA ALA A 282 13.58 -6.17 3.63
C ALA A 282 14.59 -5.02 3.81
N CYS A 283 15.01 -4.36 2.71
CA CYS A 283 15.94 -3.24 2.74
C CYS A 283 15.38 -2.01 3.47
N LEU A 284 14.08 -1.71 3.31
CA LEU A 284 13.43 -0.57 3.99
C LEU A 284 13.38 -0.76 5.51
N TRP A 285 13.43 -2.00 5.98
CA TRP A 285 13.41 -2.30 7.42
C TRP A 285 14.79 -2.64 7.99
N CYS A 286 15.86 -2.49 7.19
CA CYS A 286 17.21 -2.91 7.58
C CYS A 286 17.28 -4.33 8.14
N MET A 287 16.50 -5.28 7.59
CA MET A 287 16.40 -6.65 8.13
C MET A 287 17.73 -7.42 8.08
N ASN A 288 18.67 -6.99 7.23
CA ASN A 288 20.02 -7.51 7.13
C ASN A 288 20.93 -7.10 8.30
N ARG A 289 20.50 -6.16 9.15
CA ARG A 289 21.23 -5.74 10.36
C ARG A 289 20.83 -6.60 11.57
N PRO A 290 21.74 -6.78 12.55
CA PRO A 290 21.39 -7.29 13.87
C PRO A 290 20.24 -6.47 14.48
N ALA A 291 19.37 -7.10 15.26
CA ALA A 291 18.19 -6.45 15.82
C ALA A 291 18.53 -5.17 16.61
N SER A 292 19.63 -5.16 17.35
CA SER A 292 20.13 -3.99 18.11
C SER A 292 20.61 -2.82 17.25
N LYS A 293 20.87 -3.04 15.96
CA LYS A 293 21.31 -2.01 14.99
C LYS A 293 20.23 -1.63 13.99
N ARG A 294 18.99 -2.11 14.18
CA ARG A 294 17.84 -1.71 13.37
C ARG A 294 17.26 -0.40 13.90
N PRO A 295 16.63 0.41 13.05
CA PRO A 295 15.94 1.62 13.51
C PRO A 295 14.86 1.27 14.53
N LYS A 296 14.68 2.13 15.53
CA LYS A 296 13.57 2.05 16.47
C LYS A 296 12.27 2.28 15.70
N LEU A 297 11.34 1.35 15.82
CA LEU A 297 10.09 1.37 15.05
C LEU A 297 8.93 1.84 15.91
N TYR A 298 8.20 2.85 15.44
CA TYR A 298 6.99 3.37 16.03
C TYR A 298 5.85 3.19 15.03
N ILE A 299 4.68 2.75 15.49
CA ILE A 299 3.52 2.49 14.63
C ILE A 299 2.31 3.22 15.17
N VAL A 300 1.65 4.01 14.33
CA VAL A 300 0.36 4.63 14.57
C VAL A 300 -0.65 4.04 13.59
N ASN A 301 -1.52 3.16 14.09
CA ASN A 301 -2.52 2.49 13.26
C ASN A 301 -3.63 1.88 14.14
N LEU A 302 -4.89 2.01 13.72
CA LEU A 302 -6.04 1.45 14.46
C LEU A 302 -6.11 -0.08 14.40
N GLN A 303 -5.65 -0.69 13.31
CA GLN A 303 -5.68 -2.14 13.13
C GLN A 303 -4.33 -2.80 13.46
N TRP A 304 -4.32 -4.13 13.61
CA TRP A 304 -3.09 -4.91 13.70
C TRP A 304 -2.19 -4.74 12.46
N THR A 305 -0.87 -4.65 12.68
CA THR A 305 0.12 -4.68 11.60
C THR A 305 1.07 -5.88 11.74
N PRO A 306 1.62 -6.42 10.63
CA PRO A 306 2.63 -7.47 10.64
C PRO A 306 3.97 -7.12 11.29
N LYS A 307 4.13 -5.88 11.78
CA LYS A 307 5.35 -5.38 12.40
C LYS A 307 5.13 -4.94 13.85
N ASP A 308 3.93 -5.15 14.41
CA ASP A 308 3.59 -4.78 15.78
C ASP A 308 4.59 -5.38 16.79
N ASP A 309 4.95 -6.66 16.65
CA ASP A 309 5.91 -7.35 17.54
C ASP A 309 7.37 -6.83 17.40
N LEU A 310 7.66 -6.02 16.39
CA LEU A 310 8.96 -5.39 16.17
C LEU A 310 8.95 -3.90 16.54
N ALA A 311 7.79 -3.33 16.83
CA ALA A 311 7.65 -1.93 17.20
C ALA A 311 8.06 -1.75 18.66
N LEU A 312 8.85 -0.70 18.92
CA LEU A 312 9.12 -0.24 20.27
C LEU A 312 7.88 0.37 20.91
N LEU A 313 7.03 1.00 20.09
CA LEU A 313 5.77 1.57 20.51
C LEU A 313 4.71 1.44 19.42
N LYS A 314 3.53 0.97 19.80
CA LYS A 314 2.32 1.02 18.98
C LYS A 314 1.28 1.92 19.64
N ILE A 315 0.79 2.88 18.87
CA ILE A 315 -0.27 3.80 19.23
C ILE A 315 -1.51 3.44 18.42
N ASN A 316 -2.59 3.07 19.10
CA ASN A 316 -3.86 2.75 18.47
C ASN A 316 -4.73 4.02 18.51
N GLY A 317 -4.54 4.91 17.54
CA GLY A 317 -5.28 6.17 17.44
C GLY A 317 -5.40 6.65 15.99
N LYS A 318 -6.32 7.58 15.74
CA LYS A 318 -6.43 8.24 14.44
C LYS A 318 -5.18 9.09 14.21
N CYS A 319 -4.68 9.10 12.97
CA CYS A 319 -3.43 9.79 12.66
C CYS A 319 -3.51 11.30 12.96
N ASP A 320 -4.60 11.97 12.60
CA ASP A 320 -4.75 13.41 12.87
C ASP A 320 -4.77 13.73 14.38
N ASP A 321 -5.45 12.92 15.20
CA ASP A 321 -5.48 13.10 16.67
C ASP A 321 -4.08 12.92 17.27
N VAL A 322 -3.38 11.85 16.87
CA VAL A 322 -2.02 11.53 17.32
C VAL A 322 -1.03 12.62 16.89
N MET A 323 -1.12 13.08 15.64
CA MET A 323 -0.26 14.14 15.13
C MET A 323 -0.56 15.47 15.81
N SER A 324 -1.83 15.79 16.09
CA SER A 324 -2.19 17.01 16.84
C SER A 324 -1.53 17.05 18.21
N LEU A 325 -1.67 15.98 19.00
CA LEU A 325 -0.99 15.86 20.29
C LEU A 325 0.54 15.88 20.14
N LEU A 326 1.09 15.24 19.11
CA LEU A 326 2.53 15.25 18.87
C LEU A 326 3.05 16.66 18.58
N MET A 327 2.38 17.41 17.71
CA MET A 327 2.81 18.77 17.37
C MET A 327 2.70 19.72 18.57
N GLN A 328 1.72 19.50 19.46
CA GLN A 328 1.63 20.21 20.76
C GLN A 328 2.84 19.89 21.66
N GLU A 329 3.19 18.61 21.83
CA GLU A 329 4.36 18.18 22.62
C GLU A 329 5.72 18.64 22.04
N LEU A 330 5.76 18.84 20.72
CA LEU A 330 6.91 19.43 20.02
C LEU A 330 6.91 20.96 20.03
N ASN A 331 5.80 21.60 20.43
CA ASN A 331 5.57 23.04 20.35
C ASN A 331 5.75 23.61 18.93
N ILE A 332 5.22 22.91 17.93
CA ILE A 332 5.31 23.31 16.51
C ILE A 332 3.91 23.63 16.00
N GLN A 333 3.73 24.84 15.49
CA GLN A 333 2.47 25.27 14.87
C GLN A 333 2.34 24.71 13.46
N ILE A 334 1.13 24.27 13.11
CA ILE A 334 0.84 23.68 11.80
C ILE A 334 0.04 24.67 10.96
N PRO A 335 0.54 25.07 9.79
CA PRO A 335 -0.24 25.92 8.89
C PRO A 335 -1.43 25.14 8.33
N ALA A 336 -2.56 25.82 8.18
CA ALA A 336 -3.66 25.30 7.39
C ALA A 336 -3.21 25.08 5.94
N TYR A 337 -3.78 24.08 5.26
CA TYR A 337 -3.54 23.91 3.84
C TYR A 337 -4.14 25.08 3.06
N ASN A 338 -3.30 25.75 2.28
CA ASN A 338 -3.72 26.78 1.34
C ASN A 338 -3.51 26.27 -0.08
N ARG A 339 -4.59 26.24 -0.87
CA ARG A 339 -4.56 25.75 -2.25
C ARG A 339 -3.73 26.64 -3.17
N ALA A 340 -3.56 27.93 -2.87
CA ALA A 340 -2.66 28.78 -3.65
C ALA A 340 -1.19 28.32 -3.56
N ASP A 341 -0.82 27.66 -2.47
CA ASP A 341 0.54 27.19 -2.19
C ASP A 341 0.75 25.73 -2.64
N ASP A 342 -0.21 25.11 -3.34
CA ASP A 342 -0.09 23.73 -3.83
C ASP A 342 0.96 23.68 -4.95
N PRO A 343 2.12 23.02 -4.76
CA PRO A 343 3.20 23.02 -5.73
C PRO A 343 2.81 22.32 -7.04
N ILE A 344 1.70 21.56 -7.07
CA ILE A 344 1.25 20.90 -8.29
C ILE A 344 0.98 21.89 -9.42
N PHE A 345 0.55 23.13 -9.11
CA PHE A 345 0.27 24.14 -10.13
C PHE A 345 1.53 24.63 -10.84
N CYS A 346 2.64 24.77 -10.11
CA CYS A 346 3.93 25.14 -10.70
C CYS A 346 4.62 23.95 -11.40
N LEU A 347 4.36 22.73 -10.94
CA LEU A 347 4.96 21.52 -11.50
C LEU A 347 4.20 20.99 -12.74
N ALA A 348 2.95 21.40 -12.92
CA ALA A 348 2.08 20.89 -13.96
C ALA A 348 2.65 21.12 -15.35
N SER A 349 2.74 20.04 -16.12
CA SER A 349 3.07 20.09 -17.55
C SER A 349 1.82 20.47 -18.34
N PRO A 350 1.87 21.51 -19.20
CA PRO A 350 0.73 21.91 -20.00
C PRO A 350 0.31 20.80 -20.96
N LEU A 351 -0.98 20.76 -21.28
CA LEU A 351 -1.53 19.88 -22.32
C LEU A 351 -1.36 20.54 -23.69
N GLY A 352 -1.04 19.73 -24.71
CA GLY A 352 -1.16 20.18 -26.10
C GLY A 352 -2.64 20.37 -26.51
N PRO A 353 -2.95 21.12 -27.58
CA PRO A 353 -4.32 21.34 -28.04
C PRO A 353 -5.13 20.05 -28.27
N GLU A 354 -4.47 19.03 -28.83
CA GLU A 354 -5.06 17.71 -29.09
C GLU A 354 -5.34 16.91 -27.80
N GLU A 355 -4.64 17.24 -26.71
CA GLU A 355 -4.72 16.51 -25.44
C GLU A 355 -5.79 17.06 -24.49
N VAL A 356 -6.35 18.25 -24.76
CA VAL A 356 -7.37 18.89 -23.91
C VAL A 356 -8.61 18.00 -23.73
N LYS A 357 -8.96 17.20 -24.75
CA LYS A 357 -10.08 16.24 -24.71
C LYS A 357 -9.65 14.82 -24.31
N SER A 358 -8.42 14.64 -23.82
CA SER A 358 -7.86 13.32 -23.49
C SER A 358 -8.28 12.77 -22.13
N HIS A 359 -8.98 13.56 -21.30
CA HIS A 359 -9.49 13.17 -19.99
C HIS A 359 -10.93 13.66 -19.78
N THR A 360 -11.67 12.98 -18.90
CA THR A 360 -12.99 13.44 -18.41
C THR A 360 -12.96 13.79 -16.92
N ARG A 361 -11.84 13.47 -16.25
CA ARG A 361 -11.59 13.80 -14.83
C ARG A 361 -11.53 15.30 -14.61
N GLU A 362 -12.01 15.74 -13.45
CA GLU A 362 -11.95 17.15 -13.09
C GLU A 362 -10.50 17.62 -12.96
N VAL A 363 -10.27 18.85 -13.41
CA VAL A 363 -8.96 19.51 -13.36
C VAL A 363 -8.89 20.33 -12.08
N LEU A 364 -7.83 20.13 -11.30
CA LEU A 364 -7.48 21.01 -10.20
C LEU A 364 -7.26 22.41 -10.72
N ALA A 365 -7.98 23.37 -10.16
CA ALA A 365 -7.79 24.79 -10.41
C ALA A 365 -7.17 25.46 -9.17
N PRO A 366 -6.36 26.52 -9.36
CA PRO A 366 -6.01 27.46 -8.30
C PRO A 366 -7.28 28.08 -7.67
N PRO A 367 -7.17 28.72 -6.49
CA PRO A 367 -8.30 29.46 -5.92
C PRO A 367 -8.79 30.54 -6.89
N THR A 368 -10.11 30.62 -7.11
CA THR A 368 -10.71 31.66 -7.96
C THR A 368 -10.55 33.03 -7.29
N GLY A 369 -9.71 33.92 -7.84
CA GLY A 369 -9.56 35.30 -7.34
C GLY A 369 -8.19 35.98 -7.46
N GLN A 370 -7.19 35.40 -8.13
CA GLN A 370 -5.97 36.13 -8.51
C GLN A 370 -5.88 36.22 -10.02
N GLU A 371 -6.32 37.36 -10.55
CA GLU A 371 -5.83 37.89 -11.83
C GLU A 371 -4.33 38.13 -11.73
N ASP A 372 -3.65 38.00 -12.88
CA ASP A 372 -2.20 38.04 -13.07
C ASP A 372 -1.47 39.13 -12.24
N GLY A 373 -0.95 38.72 -11.09
CA GLY A 373 0.10 39.44 -10.38
C GLY A 373 1.43 38.81 -10.73
N SER A 374 2.21 39.50 -11.56
CA SER A 374 3.58 39.12 -11.91
C SER A 374 4.45 38.98 -10.66
N ALA A 375 4.55 37.78 -10.12
CA ALA A 375 5.58 37.45 -9.14
C ALA A 375 6.88 37.22 -9.91
N GLU A 376 7.89 38.04 -9.63
CA GLU A 376 9.24 37.86 -10.16
C GLU A 376 9.75 36.44 -9.87
N PRO A 377 10.43 35.78 -10.83
CA PRO A 377 10.93 34.43 -10.62
C PRO A 377 12.06 34.48 -9.59
N GLU A 378 11.77 34.12 -8.34
CA GLU A 378 12.81 33.71 -7.41
C GLU A 378 13.64 32.60 -8.06
N LYS A 379 14.96 32.81 -8.05
CA LYS A 379 16.00 31.96 -8.65
C LYS A 379 15.56 30.51 -8.80
N GLN A 380 15.54 30.03 -10.05
CA GLN A 380 15.46 28.62 -10.41
C GLN A 380 16.47 27.81 -9.57
N THR A 381 16.03 27.26 -8.44
CA THR A 381 16.69 26.09 -7.86
C THR A 381 16.58 25.00 -8.89
N GLU A 382 17.72 24.50 -9.36
CA GLU A 382 17.81 23.39 -10.31
C GLU A 382 16.74 22.35 -10.00
N VAL A 383 15.81 22.17 -10.93
CA VAL A 383 14.81 21.11 -10.86
C VAL A 383 15.59 19.81 -10.98
N THR A 384 16.03 19.26 -9.85
CA THR A 384 16.64 17.94 -9.81
C THR A 384 15.58 16.96 -10.28
N SER A 385 15.65 16.59 -11.56
CA SER A 385 14.91 15.46 -12.10
C SER A 385 15.09 14.29 -11.14
N VAL A 386 14.00 13.85 -10.52
CA VAL A 386 14.05 12.68 -9.66
C VAL A 386 14.24 11.49 -10.59
N GLN A 387 15.49 11.01 -10.69
CA GLN A 387 15.81 9.84 -11.48
C GLN A 387 15.10 8.62 -10.87
N GLY A 388 14.09 8.12 -11.57
CA GLY A 388 13.37 6.89 -11.27
C GLY A 388 13.32 6.00 -12.50
N GLY A 389 13.81 4.76 -12.35
CA GLY A 389 13.77 3.73 -13.38
C GLY A 389 12.52 2.86 -13.26
N TRP A 390 11.77 2.72 -14.34
CA TRP A 390 10.52 1.97 -14.40
C TRP A 390 10.75 0.60 -15.06
N PHE A 391 10.09 -0.42 -14.52
CA PHE A 391 9.96 -1.79 -15.07
C PHE A 391 11.10 -2.86 -14.76
N GLY A 392 10.92 -3.83 -13.84
CA GLY A 392 11.84 -4.88 -13.30
C GLY A 392 11.32 -5.84 -12.16
N ARG A 393 11.98 -7.01 -12.00
CA ARG A 393 11.66 -8.04 -11.00
C ARG A 393 12.00 -7.59 -9.58
N GLY A 394 11.04 -7.73 -8.67
CA GLY A 394 11.22 -7.48 -7.25
C GLY A 394 12.46 -8.19 -6.69
N TYR A 395 13.18 -7.49 -5.82
CA TYR A 395 14.31 -8.02 -5.06
C TYR A 395 13.81 -9.13 -4.13
N GLY A 396 13.72 -10.33 -4.68
CA GLY A 396 13.04 -11.48 -4.08
C GLY A 396 13.43 -12.77 -4.77
N LYS A 397 14.73 -12.99 -4.93
CA LYS A 397 15.46 -14.28 -4.90
C LYS A 397 16.88 -13.97 -5.37
N GLY A 398 17.86 -14.08 -4.46
CA GLY A 398 19.26 -14.14 -4.87
C GLY A 398 19.44 -15.34 -5.80
N MET A 399 19.49 -15.08 -7.11
CA MET A 399 20.14 -16.02 -8.03
C MET A 399 21.60 -15.60 -8.09
N LYS A 400 22.49 -16.48 -7.61
CA LYS A 400 23.89 -16.47 -7.98
C LYS A 400 23.95 -16.33 -9.51
N LYS A 401 24.53 -15.25 -10.02
CA LYS A 401 24.94 -15.17 -11.43
C LYS A 401 25.82 -16.40 -11.68
N LYS A 402 25.34 -17.37 -12.45
CA LYS A 402 26.25 -18.34 -13.08
C LYS A 402 27.18 -17.50 -13.94
N LYS A 403 28.46 -17.42 -13.57
CA LYS A 403 29.51 -17.00 -14.50
C LYS A 403 29.32 -17.87 -15.74
N LYS A 404 29.05 -17.25 -16.89
CA LYS A 404 29.35 -17.91 -18.15
C LYS A 404 30.86 -18.02 -18.18
N ALA A 405 31.36 -19.26 -18.18
CA ALA A 405 32.75 -19.51 -18.54
C ALA A 405 32.93 -19.01 -19.98
N ALA A 406 34.03 -18.28 -20.19
CA ALA A 406 34.54 -17.94 -21.51
C ALA A 406 35.03 -19.20 -22.20
#